data_AF-A0ABD5HTY4-F1
#
_entry.id   AF-A0ABD5HTY4-F1
#
_cell.length_a   1.000
_cell.length_b   1.000
_cell.length_c   1.000
_cell.angle_alpha   90.00
_cell.angle_beta   90.00
_cell.angle_gamma   90.00
#
_symmetry.space_group_name_H-M   'P 1'
#
loop_
_entity.id
_entity.type
_entity.pdbx_description
1 polymer ?
#
loop_
_entity_poly.entity_id
_entity_poly.type
_entity_poly.pdbx_seq_one_letter_code
_entity_poly.pdbx_strand_id
1 'polypeptide(L)'
;MIRIEYDRLVAICYSIGVLLLLKIPNDNKLIGEKLFNVYKIPIHTYVYMDYKVSNIWIVSFILHVIAFILFLKWLGKKESSTFRKMNKIKVVGISILILMMPFILNTILQTLNKTWYYAGKTGVEAIEYKKEDSQCRMEKNGENIQPKCIVTLKNYRNHSQALKVVLYDNANENSKSYPVPKPVYLQKHETKQFEFQVPVSYNRGIEKDKVPNIKLHSLHENDTKYN
;
A
#
# COMPACT_ATOMS: atom_id res chain seq x y z
N MET A 1 9.78 -19.71 41.10
CA MET A 1 10.31 -18.39 40.67
C MET A 1 10.82 -18.52 39.25
N ILE A 2 10.06 -18.07 38.25
CA ILE A 2 10.42 -18.25 36.83
C ILE A 2 11.52 -17.24 36.51
N ARG A 3 12.78 -17.70 36.37
CA ARG A 3 13.87 -16.88 35.84
C ARG A 3 13.67 -16.75 34.33
N ILE A 4 12.90 -15.74 33.92
CA ILE A 4 12.81 -15.40 32.51
C ILE A 4 14.10 -14.66 32.13
N GLU A 5 14.80 -15.18 31.13
CA GLU A 5 16.00 -14.56 30.59
C GLU A 5 15.64 -13.25 29.86
N TYR A 6 16.53 -12.25 29.94
CA TYR A 6 16.26 -10.90 29.43
C TYR A 6 15.98 -10.87 27.92
N ASP A 7 16.61 -11.76 27.14
CA ASP A 7 16.38 -11.92 25.71
C ASP A 7 14.94 -12.31 25.38
N ARG A 8 14.33 -13.21 26.16
CA ARG A 8 12.93 -13.63 25.98
C ARG A 8 11.97 -12.48 26.27
N LEU A 9 12.22 -11.70 27.32
CA LEU A 9 11.40 -10.52 27.65
C LEU A 9 11.51 -9.43 26.57
N VAL A 10 12.72 -9.19 26.04
CA VAL A 10 12.93 -8.27 24.91
C VAL A 10 12.08 -8.72 23.72
N ALA A 11 12.16 -10.00 23.35
CA ALA A 11 11.41 -10.53 22.22
C ALA A 11 9.89 -10.40 22.40
N ILE A 12 9.37 -10.71 23.60
CA ILE A 12 7.94 -10.63 23.91
C ILE A 12 7.45 -9.18 23.85
N CYS A 13 8.09 -8.26 24.58
CA CYS A 13 7.68 -6.86 24.62
C CYS A 13 7.73 -6.22 23.24
N TYR A 14 8.80 -6.49 22.49
CA TYR A 14 8.94 -5.99 21.12
C TYR A 14 7.86 -6.56 20.19
N SER A 15 7.65 -7.88 20.20
CA SER A 15 6.67 -8.52 19.32
C SER A 15 5.25 -8.02 19.57
N ILE A 16 4.85 -7.86 20.84
CA ILE A 16 3.53 -7.30 21.18
C ILE A 16 3.44 -5.84 20.70
N GLY A 17 4.48 -5.04 20.94
CA GLY A 17 4.54 -3.65 20.49
C GLY A 17 4.38 -3.51 18.98
N VAL A 18 5.09 -4.33 18.20
CA VAL A 18 4.99 -4.37 16.73
C VAL A 18 3.59 -4.83 16.31
N LEU A 19 3.07 -5.90 16.90
CA LEU A 19 1.78 -6.50 16.53
C LEU A 19 0.62 -5.53 16.71
N LEU A 20 0.65 -4.69 17.76
CA LEU A 20 -0.34 -3.62 17.95
C LEU A 20 -0.38 -2.62 16.78
N LEU A 21 0.75 -2.38 16.13
CA LEU A 21 0.91 -1.43 15.02
C LEU A 21 0.74 -2.07 13.63
N LEU A 22 0.54 -3.38 13.54
CA LEU A 22 0.28 -4.03 12.27
C LEU A 22 -1.14 -3.70 11.79
N LYS A 23 -1.29 -3.39 10.51
CA LYS A 23 -2.57 -3.19 9.85
C LYS A 23 -3.11 -4.53 9.36
N ILE A 24 -4.39 -4.76 9.63
CA ILE A 24 -5.07 -5.93 9.07
C ILE A 24 -5.29 -5.67 7.58
N PRO A 25 -4.95 -6.64 6.71
CA PRO A 25 -5.24 -6.49 5.29
C PRO A 25 -6.74 -6.27 5.06
N ASN A 26 -7.09 -5.33 4.18
CA ASN A 26 -8.46 -4.92 3.82
C ASN A 26 -9.25 -4.05 4.81
N ASP A 27 -8.83 -3.87 6.07
CA ASP A 27 -9.62 -3.08 7.05
C ASP A 27 -9.02 -1.68 7.31
N ASN A 28 -7.83 -1.35 6.80
CA ASN A 28 -7.05 -0.13 7.10
C ASN A 28 -6.80 0.18 8.59
N LYS A 29 -7.43 -0.57 9.50
CA LYS A 29 -7.34 -0.51 10.95
C LYS A 29 -6.16 -1.31 11.46
N LEU A 30 -5.62 -0.86 12.59
CA LEU A 30 -4.54 -1.55 13.30
C LEU A 30 -5.12 -2.74 14.07
N ILE A 31 -4.33 -3.81 14.26
CA ILE A 31 -4.70 -4.92 15.16
C ILE A 31 -4.98 -4.38 16.57
N GLY A 32 -4.18 -3.41 17.04
CA GLY A 32 -4.42 -2.73 18.30
C GLY A 32 -5.79 -2.04 18.39
N GLU A 33 -6.33 -1.51 17.28
CA GLU A 33 -7.65 -0.86 17.28
C GLU A 33 -8.76 -1.89 17.48
N LYS A 34 -8.64 -3.05 16.83
CA LYS A 34 -9.59 -4.15 17.07
C LYS A 34 -9.49 -4.66 18.51
N LEU A 35 -8.28 -4.85 19.01
CA LEU A 35 -8.07 -5.30 20.39
C LEU A 35 -8.69 -4.32 21.40
N PHE A 36 -8.40 -3.02 21.26
CA PHE A 36 -8.91 -1.99 22.16
C PHE A 36 -10.44 -1.89 22.08
N ASN A 37 -11.01 -1.98 20.88
CA ASN A 37 -12.47 -2.04 20.72
C ASN A 37 -13.10 -3.26 21.41
N VAL A 38 -12.51 -4.45 21.28
CA VAL A 38 -13.00 -5.67 21.92
C VAL A 38 -13.02 -5.53 23.45
N TYR A 39 -11.97 -4.95 24.02
CA TYR A 39 -11.87 -4.73 25.46
C TYR A 39 -12.49 -3.40 25.94
N LYS A 40 -13.18 -2.66 25.07
CA LYS A 40 -13.79 -1.34 25.36
C LYS A 40 -12.79 -0.32 25.92
N ILE A 41 -11.52 -0.43 25.54
CA ILE A 41 -10.46 0.53 25.89
C ILE A 41 -10.53 1.67 24.86
N PRO A 42 -10.48 2.95 25.26
CA PRO A 42 -10.49 4.05 24.32
C PRO A 42 -9.28 3.99 23.38
N ILE A 43 -9.53 4.02 22.07
CA ILE A 43 -8.47 4.02 21.03
C ILE A 43 -7.71 5.35 21.05
N HIS A 44 -8.45 6.45 21.26
CA HIS A 44 -7.90 7.79 21.31
C HIS A 44 -8.15 8.39 22.68
N THR A 45 -7.14 9.08 23.21
CA THR A 45 -7.34 10.04 24.30
C THR A 45 -7.31 11.43 23.70
N TYR A 46 -8.28 12.25 24.10
CA TYR A 46 -8.33 13.65 23.73
C TYR A 46 -7.44 14.44 24.68
N VAL A 47 -6.44 15.11 24.12
CA VAL A 47 -5.62 16.08 24.85
C VAL A 47 -6.23 17.46 24.64
N TYR A 48 -5.96 18.38 25.57
CA TYR A 48 -6.38 19.78 25.51
C TYR A 48 -6.22 20.36 24.08
N MET A 49 -7.28 21.01 23.57
CA MET A 49 -7.44 21.48 22.17
C MET A 49 -7.71 20.42 21.09
N ASP A 50 -8.59 19.45 21.34
CA ASP A 50 -9.10 18.48 20.35
C ASP A 50 -8.04 17.63 19.62
N TYR A 51 -6.79 17.62 20.11
CA TYR A 51 -5.75 16.76 19.58
C TYR A 51 -5.99 15.31 20.00
N LYS A 52 -6.25 14.46 19.01
CA LYS A 52 -6.43 13.01 19.20
C LYS A 52 -5.08 12.32 19.25
N VAL A 53 -4.71 11.78 20.41
CA VAL A 53 -3.53 10.92 20.54
C VAL A 53 -3.98 9.47 20.58
N SER A 54 -3.39 8.62 19.73
CA SER A 54 -3.71 7.20 19.72
C SER A 54 -3.06 6.48 20.90
N ASN A 55 -3.88 5.91 21.78
CA ASN A 55 -3.42 5.13 22.93
C ASN A 55 -2.66 3.88 22.50
N ILE A 56 -2.96 3.34 21.32
CA ILE A 56 -2.26 2.19 20.75
C ILE A 56 -0.81 2.55 20.43
N TRP A 57 -0.58 3.73 19.85
CA TRP A 57 0.77 4.23 19.59
C TRP A 57 1.53 4.48 20.90
N ILE A 58 0.87 5.04 21.92
CA ILE A 58 1.48 5.24 23.24
C ILE A 58 1.89 3.90 23.86
N VAL A 59 0.98 2.94 23.93
CA VAL A 59 1.23 1.62 24.54
C VAL A 59 2.32 0.87 23.78
N SER A 60 2.25 0.89 22.44
CA SER A 60 3.30 0.31 21.60
C SER A 60 4.65 0.98 21.87
N PHE A 61 4.71 2.31 21.91
CA PHE A 61 5.94 3.05 22.19
C PHE A 61 6.54 2.68 23.56
N ILE A 62 5.71 2.62 24.61
CA ILE A 62 6.14 2.20 25.95
C ILE A 62 6.74 0.78 25.91
N LEU A 63 6.09 -0.17 25.22
CA LEU A 63 6.61 -1.53 25.06
C LEU A 63 7.96 -1.57 24.34
N HIS A 64 8.14 -0.75 23.31
CA HIS A 64 9.41 -0.62 22.59
C HIS A 64 10.51 -0.02 23.46
N VAL A 65 10.20 1.01 24.27
CA VAL A 65 11.16 1.59 25.22
C VAL A 65 11.58 0.57 26.28
N ILE A 66 10.62 -0.20 26.84
CA ILE A 66 10.91 -1.28 27.78
C ILE A 66 11.81 -2.33 27.12
N ALA A 67 11.46 -2.79 25.92
CA ALA A 67 12.26 -3.75 25.16
C ALA A 67 13.68 -3.23 24.90
N PHE A 68 13.84 -1.95 24.58
CA PHE A 68 15.13 -1.32 24.36
C PHE A 68 15.98 -1.26 25.64
N ILE A 69 15.41 -0.87 26.77
CA ILE A 69 16.11 -0.86 28.07
C ILE A 69 16.56 -2.29 28.45
N LEU A 70 15.69 -3.28 28.27
CA LEU A 70 16.03 -4.68 28.52
C LEU A 70 17.13 -5.19 27.58
N PHE A 71 17.11 -4.76 26.32
CA PHE A 71 18.15 -5.06 25.33
C PHE A 71 19.50 -4.48 25.74
N LEU A 72 19.55 -3.23 26.21
CA LEU A 72 20.77 -2.62 26.74
C LEU A 72 21.30 -3.37 27.97
N LYS A 73 20.42 -3.81 28.88
CA LYS A 73 20.80 -4.62 30.05
C LYS A 73 21.35 -5.99 29.63
N TRP A 74 20.72 -6.63 28.64
CA TRP A 74 21.20 -7.90 28.10
C TRP A 74 22.58 -7.74 27.44
N LEU A 75 22.79 -6.68 26.67
CA LEU A 75 24.09 -6.35 26.08
C LEU A 75 25.16 -6.11 27.14
N GLY A 76 24.85 -5.38 28.21
CA GLY A 76 25.79 -5.11 29.32
C GLY A 76 26.25 -6.37 30.06
N LYS A 77 25.44 -7.44 30.05
CA LYS A 77 25.76 -8.72 30.69
C LYS A 77 26.69 -9.61 29.85
N LYS A 78 26.83 -9.34 28.55
CA LYS A 78 27.68 -10.09 27.62
C LYS A 78 29.09 -9.48 27.62
N GLU A 79 29.84 -9.79 28.67
CA GLU A 79 31.15 -9.23 29.04
C GLU A 79 32.33 -9.65 28.13
N SER A 80 32.12 -9.75 26.81
CA SER A 80 33.24 -9.98 25.88
C SER A 80 33.81 -8.64 25.41
N SER A 81 35.11 -8.46 25.59
CA SER A 81 35.90 -7.29 25.14
C SER A 81 35.71 -6.98 23.64
N THR A 82 35.36 -7.99 22.85
CA THR A 82 34.98 -7.90 21.43
C THR A 82 33.69 -7.12 21.20
N PHE A 83 32.67 -7.28 22.06
CA PHE A 83 31.41 -6.53 22.01
C PHE A 83 31.54 -5.09 22.52
N ARG A 84 32.61 -4.71 23.21
CA ARG A 84 32.81 -3.31 23.63
C ARG A 84 33.41 -2.45 22.51
N LYS A 85 34.20 -3.06 21.62
CA LYS A 85 34.89 -2.38 20.51
C LYS A 85 34.09 -2.34 19.20
N MET A 86 33.21 -3.30 18.94
CA MET A 86 32.55 -3.46 17.63
C MET A 86 31.20 -2.71 17.47
N ASN A 87 30.80 -1.85 18.40
CA ASN A 87 29.42 -1.96 18.89
C ASN A 87 28.61 -0.67 19.17
N LYS A 88 29.00 0.51 18.67
CA LYS A 88 28.06 1.67 18.66
C LYS A 88 27.23 1.70 17.38
N ILE A 89 27.87 1.57 16.22
CA ILE A 89 27.20 1.62 14.91
C ILE A 89 26.23 0.45 14.72
N LYS A 90 26.61 -0.77 15.13
CA LYS A 90 25.72 -1.94 15.06
C LYS A 90 24.51 -1.82 15.99
N VAL A 91 24.69 -1.28 17.19
CA VAL A 91 23.59 -1.03 18.15
C VAL A 91 22.66 0.06 17.64
N VAL A 92 23.19 1.14 17.07
CA VAL A 92 22.39 2.18 16.40
C VAL A 92 21.61 1.58 15.22
N GLY A 93 22.25 0.76 14.38
CA GLY A 93 21.61 0.08 13.26
C GLY A 93 20.46 -0.84 13.68
N ILE A 94 20.66 -1.66 14.71
CA ILE A 94 19.61 -2.51 15.28
C ILE A 94 18.47 -1.67 15.86
N SER A 95 18.78 -0.54 16.52
CA SER A 95 17.76 0.36 17.07
C SER A 95 16.90 0.99 15.99
N ILE A 96 17.51 1.44 14.88
CA ILE A 96 16.78 1.97 13.72
C ILE A 96 15.91 0.88 13.10
N LEU A 97 16.45 -0.33 12.92
CA LEU A 97 15.70 -1.46 12.39
C LEU A 97 14.46 -1.76 13.25
N ILE A 98 14.62 -1.79 14.57
CA ILE A 98 13.56 -2.04 15.55
C ILE A 98 12.42 -1.03 15.39
N LEU A 99 12.74 0.27 15.25
CA LEU A 99 11.77 1.35 15.08
C LEU A 99 11.08 1.33 13.72
N MET A 100 11.82 0.97 12.66
CA MET A 100 11.29 0.95 11.28
C MET A 100 10.49 -0.32 10.96
N MET A 101 10.67 -1.40 11.72
CA MET A 101 10.07 -2.69 11.43
C MET A 101 8.53 -2.68 11.31
N PRO A 102 7.75 -1.99 12.16
CA PRO A 102 6.30 -1.94 12.00
C PRO A 102 5.88 -1.35 10.64
N PHE A 103 6.60 -0.33 10.16
CA PHE A 103 6.33 0.29 8.87
C PHE A 103 6.71 -0.63 7.71
N ILE A 104 7.86 -1.29 7.79
CA ILE A 104 8.32 -2.25 6.78
C ILE A 104 7.33 -3.42 6.68
N LEU A 105 6.95 -4.00 7.82
CA LEU A 105 5.99 -5.10 7.87
C LEU A 105 4.62 -4.71 7.32
N ASN A 106 4.12 -3.52 7.65
CA ASN A 106 2.85 -3.03 7.10
C ASN A 106 2.90 -2.91 5.58
N THR A 107 3.98 -2.37 5.02
CA THR A 107 4.17 -2.28 3.57
C THR A 107 4.23 -3.67 2.92
N ILE A 108 4.94 -4.62 3.54
CA ILE A 108 5.03 -6.00 3.06
C ILE A 108 3.64 -6.65 3.09
N LEU A 109 2.91 -6.58 4.21
CA LEU A 109 1.58 -7.15 4.35
C LEU A 109 0.59 -6.56 3.34
N GLN A 110 0.63 -5.25 3.13
CA GLN A 110 -0.21 -4.58 2.15
C GLN A 110 0.11 -5.04 0.72
N THR A 111 1.40 -5.16 0.39
CA THR A 111 1.86 -5.63 -0.92
C THR A 111 1.48 -7.08 -1.15
N LEU A 112 1.65 -7.95 -0.15
CA LEU A 112 1.29 -9.36 -0.20
C LEU A 112 -0.22 -9.52 -0.36
N ASN A 113 -1.03 -8.78 0.39
CA ASN A 113 -2.48 -8.85 0.28
C ASN A 113 -2.98 -8.37 -1.09
N LYS A 114 -2.45 -7.26 -1.62
CA LYS A 114 -2.74 -6.82 -2.98
C LYS A 114 -2.35 -7.90 -3.99
N THR A 115 -1.14 -8.44 -3.87
CA THR A 115 -0.64 -9.50 -4.76
C THR A 115 -1.52 -10.74 -4.70
N TRP A 116 -1.91 -11.18 -3.50
CA TRP A 116 -2.81 -12.31 -3.29
C TRP A 116 -4.18 -12.07 -3.91
N TYR A 117 -4.77 -10.89 -3.66
CA TYR A 117 -6.07 -10.50 -4.21
C TYR A 117 -6.10 -10.54 -5.74
N TYR A 118 -5.08 -9.98 -6.40
CA TYR A 118 -5.02 -9.96 -7.87
C TYR A 118 -4.53 -11.28 -8.48
N ALA A 119 -3.64 -12.02 -7.81
CA ALA A 119 -3.15 -13.31 -8.32
C ALA A 119 -4.25 -14.39 -8.34
N GLY A 120 -5.17 -14.36 -7.38
CA GLY A 120 -6.31 -15.27 -7.31
C GLY A 120 -7.39 -15.01 -8.38
N LYS A 121 -7.34 -13.86 -9.06
CA LYS A 121 -8.31 -13.46 -10.07
C LYS A 121 -7.94 -13.91 -11.47
N THR A 122 -8.91 -13.93 -12.37
CA THR A 122 -8.75 -14.37 -13.77
C THR A 122 -9.06 -13.27 -14.76
N GLY A 123 -8.47 -13.38 -15.96
CA GLY A 123 -8.72 -12.42 -17.04
C GLY A 123 -8.37 -10.99 -16.64
N VAL A 124 -9.28 -10.08 -16.93
CA VAL A 124 -9.14 -8.64 -16.70
C VAL A 124 -9.02 -8.28 -15.21
N GLU A 125 -9.69 -9.05 -14.34
CA GLU A 125 -9.74 -8.73 -12.92
C GLU A 125 -8.38 -8.92 -12.22
N ALA A 126 -7.44 -9.62 -12.86
CA ALA A 126 -6.06 -9.80 -12.39
C ALA A 126 -5.14 -8.61 -12.73
N ILE A 127 -5.68 -7.56 -13.35
CA ILE A 127 -4.96 -6.34 -13.69
C ILE A 127 -5.28 -5.26 -12.66
N GLU A 128 -4.25 -4.72 -12.03
CA GLU A 128 -4.40 -3.55 -11.15
C GLU A 128 -4.24 -2.27 -11.96
N TYR A 129 -5.20 -1.36 -11.78
CA TYR A 129 -5.06 0.03 -12.17
C TYR A 129 -4.44 0.83 -11.01
N LYS A 130 -3.20 1.30 -11.19
CA LYS A 130 -2.51 2.13 -10.19
C LYS A 130 -2.84 3.61 -10.45
N LYS A 131 -3.98 4.05 -9.94
CA LYS A 131 -4.48 5.43 -10.13
C LYS A 131 -3.51 6.47 -9.56
N GLU A 132 -2.84 6.13 -8.47
CA GLU A 132 -1.81 6.94 -7.81
C GLU A 132 -0.57 7.21 -8.68
N ASP A 133 -0.22 6.26 -9.56
CA ASP A 133 0.91 6.36 -10.49
C ASP A 133 0.47 6.88 -11.88
N SER A 134 -0.79 7.30 -11.99
CA SER A 134 -1.38 7.74 -13.25
C SER A 134 -1.57 9.26 -13.22
N GLN A 135 -1.41 9.92 -14.36
CA GLN A 135 -1.47 11.37 -14.47
C GLN A 135 -2.14 11.78 -15.77
N CYS A 136 -2.91 12.86 -15.76
CA CYS A 136 -3.40 13.48 -16.99
C CYS A 136 -2.98 14.94 -17.02
N ARG A 137 -2.50 15.39 -18.17
CA ARG A 137 -2.08 16.78 -18.41
C ARG A 137 -2.66 17.25 -19.72
N MET A 138 -2.98 18.54 -19.78
CA MET A 138 -3.33 19.18 -21.04
C MET A 138 -2.08 19.47 -21.86
N GLU A 139 -2.05 18.97 -23.09
CA GLU A 139 -0.97 19.23 -24.04
C GLU A 139 -1.53 19.89 -25.29
N LYS A 140 -0.82 20.91 -25.79
CA LYS A 140 -1.19 21.60 -27.02
C LYS A 140 -0.72 20.74 -28.20
N ASN A 141 -1.66 20.19 -28.96
CA ASN A 141 -1.39 19.39 -30.15
C ASN A 141 -1.93 20.14 -31.38
N GLY A 142 -1.05 20.90 -32.04
CA GLY A 142 -1.43 21.85 -33.10
C GLY A 142 -2.22 23.04 -32.55
N GLU A 143 -3.38 23.34 -33.14
CA GLU A 143 -4.27 24.42 -32.70
C GLU A 143 -5.17 24.02 -31.51
N ASN A 144 -5.26 22.72 -31.21
CA ASN A 144 -6.17 22.18 -30.21
C ASN A 144 -5.45 21.77 -28.92
N ILE A 145 -6.11 21.97 -27.78
CA ILE A 145 -5.65 21.48 -26.47
C ILE A 145 -6.32 20.11 -26.22
N GLN A 146 -5.50 19.07 -26.06
CA GLN A 146 -5.95 17.70 -25.87
C GLN A 146 -5.44 17.15 -24.53
N PRO A 147 -6.24 16.37 -23.77
CA PRO A 147 -5.74 15.66 -22.60
C PRO A 147 -4.80 14.53 -23.03
N LYS A 148 -3.58 14.54 -22.51
CA LYS A 148 -2.66 13.40 -22.53
C LYS A 148 -2.73 12.71 -21.17
N CYS A 149 -3.24 11.49 -21.16
CA CYS A 149 -3.37 10.66 -19.98
C CYS A 149 -2.36 9.52 -19.98
N ILE A 150 -1.63 9.39 -18.89
CA ILE A 150 -0.68 8.32 -18.62
C ILE A 150 -1.32 7.42 -17.57
N VAL A 151 -1.65 6.20 -17.96
CA VAL A 151 -2.33 5.20 -17.13
C VAL A 151 -1.33 4.09 -16.80
N THR A 152 -1.15 3.82 -15.51
CA THR A 152 -0.28 2.74 -15.04
C THR A 152 -1.09 1.49 -14.76
N LEU A 153 -0.79 0.40 -15.48
CA LEU A 153 -1.40 -0.90 -15.28
C LEU A 153 -0.35 -1.92 -14.84
N LYS A 154 -0.77 -2.86 -13.99
CA LYS A 154 0.07 -3.97 -13.54
C LYS A 154 -0.63 -5.30 -13.75
N ASN A 155 0.04 -6.21 -14.44
CA ASN A 155 -0.40 -7.58 -14.61
C ASN A 155 0.14 -8.45 -13.47
N TYR A 156 -0.74 -9.13 -12.72
CA TYR A 156 -0.33 -10.07 -11.67
C TYR A 156 -0.22 -11.53 -12.14
N ARG A 157 -0.61 -11.83 -13.38
CA ARG A 157 -0.55 -13.18 -13.95
C ARG A 157 0.85 -13.53 -14.45
N ASN A 158 1.11 -14.82 -14.48
CA ASN A 158 2.33 -15.40 -15.05
C ASN A 158 2.26 -15.61 -16.58
N HIS A 159 1.25 -15.03 -17.24
CA HIS A 159 1.12 -15.01 -18.70
C HIS A 159 0.78 -13.60 -19.18
N SER A 160 1.08 -13.31 -20.44
CA SER A 160 0.75 -12.03 -21.07
C SER A 160 -0.74 -11.88 -21.30
N GLN A 161 -1.25 -10.67 -21.19
CA GLN A 161 -2.66 -10.34 -21.43
C GLN A 161 -2.79 -9.15 -22.38
N ALA A 162 -3.80 -9.23 -23.26
CA ALA A 162 -4.19 -8.16 -24.16
C ALA A 162 -5.55 -7.60 -23.72
N LEU A 163 -5.64 -6.29 -23.57
CA LEU A 163 -6.77 -5.61 -22.94
C LEU A 163 -7.24 -4.45 -23.82
N LYS A 164 -8.55 -4.22 -23.84
CA LYS A 164 -9.13 -2.98 -24.35
C LYS A 164 -9.42 -2.06 -23.17
N VAL A 165 -8.90 -0.84 -23.23
CA VAL A 165 -9.07 0.17 -22.16
C VAL A 165 -10.17 1.14 -22.56
N VAL A 166 -11.07 1.45 -21.64
CA VAL A 166 -12.14 2.44 -21.82
C VAL A 166 -12.04 3.46 -20.70
N LEU A 167 -11.82 4.73 -21.04
CA LEU A 167 -11.77 5.83 -20.08
C LEU A 167 -13.19 6.35 -19.84
N TYR A 168 -13.55 6.66 -18.59
CA TYR A 168 -14.85 7.24 -18.23
C TYR A 168 -14.75 8.16 -17.02
N ASP A 169 -15.77 9.01 -16.85
CA ASP A 169 -15.87 9.95 -15.73
C ASP A 169 -16.86 9.49 -14.65
N ASN A 170 -16.62 9.95 -13.43
CA ASN A 170 -17.13 9.40 -12.17
C ASN A 170 -18.63 9.62 -11.93
N ALA A 171 -19.38 10.16 -12.89
CA ALA A 171 -20.77 10.59 -12.66
C ALA A 171 -21.83 9.51 -12.95
N ASN A 172 -21.55 8.51 -13.79
CA ASN A 172 -22.38 7.32 -14.03
C ASN A 172 -21.72 6.48 -15.13
N GLU A 173 -21.84 5.15 -15.10
CA GLU A 173 -21.31 4.27 -16.16
C GLU A 173 -21.90 4.57 -17.56
N ASN A 174 -23.04 5.26 -17.60
CA ASN A 174 -23.71 5.74 -18.82
C ASN A 174 -23.22 7.12 -19.30
N SER A 175 -22.25 7.73 -18.60
CA SER A 175 -21.61 8.96 -19.04
C SER A 175 -20.65 8.69 -20.20
N LYS A 176 -20.25 9.77 -20.90
CA LYS A 176 -19.40 9.73 -22.09
C LYS A 176 -18.12 8.95 -21.81
N SER A 177 -18.02 7.77 -22.40
CA SER A 177 -16.82 6.93 -22.32
C SER A 177 -15.99 7.07 -23.60
N TYR A 178 -14.68 6.95 -23.46
CA TYR A 178 -13.74 6.97 -24.57
C TYR A 178 -13.03 5.61 -24.65
N PRO A 179 -13.38 4.75 -25.61
CA PRO A 179 -12.63 3.53 -25.87
C PRO A 179 -11.28 3.88 -26.47
N VAL A 180 -10.20 3.48 -25.80
CA VAL A 180 -8.85 3.64 -26.33
C VAL A 180 -8.72 2.78 -27.59
N PRO A 181 -8.30 3.37 -28.74
CA PRO A 181 -8.26 2.63 -30.02
C PRO A 181 -7.24 1.50 -30.05
N LYS A 182 -6.09 1.69 -29.39
CA LYS A 182 -5.00 0.71 -29.38
C LYS A 182 -5.15 -0.24 -28.20
N PRO A 183 -5.13 -1.57 -28.43
CA PRO A 183 -5.12 -2.52 -27.36
C PRO A 183 -3.83 -2.41 -26.55
N VAL A 184 -3.96 -2.67 -25.26
CA VAL A 184 -2.88 -2.66 -24.30
C VAL A 184 -2.38 -4.07 -24.10
N TYR A 185 -1.09 -4.28 -24.34
CA TYR A 185 -0.42 -5.55 -24.09
C TYR A 185 0.45 -5.43 -22.84
N LEU A 186 0.24 -6.34 -21.90
CA LEU A 186 1.01 -6.47 -20.68
C LEU A 186 1.64 -7.86 -20.63
N GLN A 187 2.97 -7.92 -20.45
CA GLN A 187 3.71 -9.15 -20.25
C GLN A 187 3.48 -9.72 -18.84
N LYS A 188 4.03 -10.91 -18.57
CA LYS A 188 3.97 -11.56 -17.25
C LYS A 188 4.55 -10.65 -16.17
N HIS A 189 3.82 -10.46 -15.07
CA HIS A 189 4.24 -9.64 -13.92
C HIS A 189 4.66 -8.19 -14.26
N GLU A 190 4.29 -7.68 -15.43
CA GLU A 190 4.74 -6.38 -15.91
C GLU A 190 3.92 -5.25 -15.28
N THR A 191 4.60 -4.19 -14.87
CA THR A 191 3.98 -2.88 -14.58
C THR A 191 4.39 -1.92 -15.68
N LYS A 192 3.42 -1.36 -16.41
CA LYS A 192 3.68 -0.53 -17.57
C LYS A 192 2.78 0.70 -17.61
N GLN A 193 3.36 1.81 -18.05
CA GLN A 193 2.65 3.05 -18.32
C GLN A 193 2.19 3.08 -19.77
N PHE A 194 0.93 3.46 -19.98
CA PHE A 194 0.34 3.62 -21.30
C PHE A 194 -0.08 5.07 -21.48
N GLU A 195 0.37 5.66 -22.57
CA GLU A 195 0.02 7.03 -22.93
C GLU A 195 -1.15 7.03 -23.91
N PHE A 196 -2.18 7.80 -23.59
CA PHE A 196 -3.36 7.96 -24.41
C PHE A 196 -3.61 9.45 -24.64
N GLN A 197 -3.80 9.82 -25.90
CA GLN A 197 -4.32 11.13 -26.28
C GLN A 197 -5.83 11.01 -26.42
N VAL A 198 -6.57 11.84 -25.68
CA VAL A 198 -8.03 11.90 -25.76
C VAL A 198 -8.44 12.98 -26.76
N PRO A 199 -9.25 12.67 -27.79
CA PRO A 199 -9.71 13.66 -28.75
C PRO A 199 -10.62 14.72 -28.12
N VAL A 200 -10.61 15.93 -28.68
CA VAL A 200 -11.38 17.09 -28.20
C VAL A 200 -12.90 16.82 -28.16
N SER A 201 -13.43 15.99 -29.07
CA SER A 201 -14.85 15.59 -29.09
C SER A 201 -15.29 14.86 -27.81
N TYR A 202 -14.37 14.16 -27.15
CA TYR A 202 -14.59 13.43 -25.91
C TYR A 202 -14.16 14.23 -24.66
N ASN A 203 -13.48 15.37 -24.85
CA ASN A 203 -12.97 16.24 -23.78
C ASN A 203 -14.07 16.95 -22.96
N ARG A 204 -15.33 16.95 -23.44
CA ARG A 204 -16.46 17.48 -22.65
C ARG A 204 -16.86 16.60 -21.47
N GLY A 205 -16.34 15.37 -21.38
CA GLY A 205 -16.70 14.40 -20.35
C GLY A 205 -15.54 13.97 -19.45
N ILE A 206 -14.31 14.44 -19.67
CA ILE A 206 -13.18 14.15 -18.76
C ILE A 206 -12.84 15.46 -18.08
N GLU A 207 -13.03 15.54 -16.76
CA GLU A 207 -12.67 16.74 -16.01
C GLU A 207 -11.20 17.09 -16.22
N LYS A 208 -10.95 18.37 -16.52
CA LYS A 208 -9.60 18.88 -16.80
C LYS A 208 -8.68 18.57 -15.62
N ASP A 209 -7.48 18.06 -15.92
CA ASP A 209 -6.42 17.72 -14.97
C ASP A 209 -6.77 16.65 -13.92
N LYS A 210 -7.88 15.91 -14.11
CA LYS A 210 -8.17 14.72 -13.29
C LYS A 210 -7.85 13.44 -14.03
N VAL A 211 -7.31 12.49 -13.29
CA VAL A 211 -7.03 11.14 -13.77
C VAL A 211 -8.36 10.39 -13.94
N PRO A 212 -8.73 9.96 -15.17
CA PRO A 212 -10.00 9.30 -15.42
C PRO A 212 -10.04 7.94 -14.75
N ASN A 213 -11.25 7.43 -14.54
CA ASN A 213 -11.40 6.02 -14.23
C ASN A 213 -11.32 5.21 -15.52
N ILE A 214 -10.96 3.94 -15.37
CA ILE A 214 -10.83 3.04 -16.51
C ILE A 214 -11.67 1.79 -16.29
N LYS A 215 -12.31 1.34 -17.37
CA LYS A 215 -12.82 -0.02 -17.51
C LYS A 215 -11.88 -0.77 -18.42
N LEU A 216 -11.58 -2.00 -18.05
CA LEU A 216 -10.77 -2.90 -18.84
C LEU A 216 -11.70 -3.98 -19.39
N HIS A 217 -11.50 -4.37 -20.63
CA HIS A 217 -12.21 -5.48 -21.27
C HIS A 217 -11.20 -6.45 -21.85
N SER A 218 -11.51 -7.75 -21.79
CA SER A 218 -10.70 -8.76 -22.47
C SER A 218 -10.82 -8.54 -23.97
N LEU A 219 -9.70 -8.62 -24.69
CA LEU A 219 -9.73 -8.51 -26.15
C LEU A 219 -10.54 -9.65 -26.80
N HIS A 220 -10.69 -10.77 -26.11
CA HIS A 220 -11.38 -11.98 -26.60
C HIS A 220 -12.84 -12.10 -26.13
N GLU A 221 -13.37 -11.16 -25.35
CA GLU A 221 -14.78 -11.20 -24.90
C GLU A 221 -15.77 -10.47 -25.83
N ASN A 222 -15.28 -9.77 -26.87
CA ASN A 222 -16.13 -8.93 -27.71
C ASN A 222 -16.88 -9.64 -28.85
N ASP A 223 -16.82 -10.97 -28.96
CA ASP A 223 -17.55 -11.70 -30.03
C ASP A 223 -18.91 -12.28 -29.60
N THR A 224 -19.40 -12.01 -28.39
CA THR A 224 -20.67 -12.64 -27.92
C THR A 224 -21.74 -11.69 -27.38
N LYS A 225 -21.82 -10.42 -27.83
CA LYS A 225 -23.02 -9.60 -27.52
C LYS A 225 -23.52 -8.74 -28.69
N TYR A 226 -24.61 -9.26 -29.27
CA TYR A 226 -25.67 -8.66 -30.08
C TYR A 226 -25.45 -8.53 -31.60
N ASN A 227 -25.87 -9.58 -32.32
CA ASN A 227 -26.66 -9.44 -33.55
C ASN A 227 -28.07 -8.94 -33.19
#